data_AF-F0J8D9-F1
#
_entry.id   AF-F0J8D9-F1
#
_cell.length_a   1.000
_cell.length_b   1.000
_cell.length_c   1.000
_cell.angle_alpha   90.00
_cell.angle_beta   90.00
_cell.angle_gamma   90.00
#
_symmetry.space_group_name_H-M   'P 1'
#
loop_
_entity.id
_entity.type
_entity.pdbx_description
1 polymer ?
#
loop_
_entity_poly.entity_id
_entity_poly.type
_entity_poly.pdbx_seq_one_letter_code
_entity_poly.pdbx_strand_id
1 'polypeptide(L)'
;MKLLYALFLFAAGWASVTSVPLKDEITDSELDICAAVICRPGRVCRILDNGVASCQCVQHCPSHHKPVCGTNGVTYDNHCLLHKDACLGQKHISIKHKGHCKKPKVKSPHHKYHQKPVVCFQHEKDRIRKHFVELLESK
;
A
#
# COMPACT_ATOMS: atom_id res chain seq x y z
N MET A 1 72.65 -3.78 33.40
CA MET A 1 73.45 -4.62 34.32
C MET A 1 72.59 -5.13 35.46
N LYS A 2 72.10 -6.38 35.38
CA LYS A 2 72.10 -7.38 36.47
C LYS A 2 71.53 -8.69 35.91
N LEU A 3 72.38 -9.71 35.91
CA LEU A 3 72.11 -11.11 35.57
C LEU A 3 71.06 -11.70 36.53
N LEU A 4 70.30 -12.70 36.08
CA LEU A 4 70.48 -14.09 36.51
C LEU A 4 69.56 -15.06 35.76
N TYR A 5 70.16 -16.20 35.40
CA TYR A 5 69.59 -17.34 34.69
C TYR A 5 68.50 -18.04 35.52
N ALA A 6 67.43 -18.47 34.86
CA ALA A 6 66.64 -19.61 35.30
C ALA A 6 66.28 -20.46 34.07
N LEU A 7 67.19 -21.39 33.75
CA LEU A 7 66.91 -22.55 32.91
C LEU A 7 66.04 -23.51 33.73
N PHE A 8 64.73 -23.45 33.51
CA PHE A 8 63.83 -24.55 33.86
C PHE A 8 63.21 -25.11 32.59
N LEU A 9 63.88 -26.13 32.06
CA LEU A 9 63.24 -27.14 31.23
C LEU A 9 62.40 -27.99 32.16
N PHE A 10 61.07 -27.93 32.10
CA PHE A 10 60.20 -29.09 32.28
C PHE A 10 58.86 -28.84 31.60
N ALA A 11 58.37 -29.93 31.04
CA ALA A 11 57.28 -30.06 30.10
C ALA A 11 55.90 -29.60 30.61
N ALA A 12 54.99 -29.51 29.62
CA ALA A 12 53.53 -29.41 29.70
C ALA A 12 52.95 -27.99 29.66
N GLY A 13 52.41 -27.66 28.48
CA GLY A 13 51.09 -27.05 28.40
C GLY A 13 50.99 -25.59 28.84
N TRP A 14 51.35 -24.68 27.94
CA TRP A 14 50.55 -23.49 27.71
C TRP A 14 50.77 -23.09 26.25
N ALA A 15 49.73 -23.25 25.42
CA ALA A 15 49.73 -22.57 24.15
C ALA A 15 49.92 -21.09 24.46
N SER A 16 50.99 -20.49 23.94
CA SER A 16 51.17 -19.05 23.99
C SER A 16 49.93 -18.45 23.37
N VAL A 17 49.05 -17.89 24.21
CA VAL A 17 48.03 -16.95 23.77
C VAL A 17 48.84 -15.76 23.29
N THR A 18 49.22 -15.78 22.01
CA THR A 18 49.59 -14.56 21.33
C THR A 18 48.38 -13.67 21.52
N SER A 19 48.54 -12.62 22.30
CA SER A 19 47.60 -11.51 22.33
C SER A 19 47.46 -11.06 20.88
N VAL A 20 46.43 -11.60 20.21
CA VAL A 20 45.93 -11.05 18.96
C VAL A 20 45.67 -9.60 19.32
N PRO A 21 46.31 -8.62 18.66
CA PRO A 21 45.89 -7.26 18.84
C PRO A 21 44.42 -7.27 18.45
N LEU A 22 43.55 -6.95 19.42
CA LEU A 22 42.19 -6.53 19.13
C LEU A 22 42.38 -5.26 18.30
N LYS A 23 42.56 -5.45 17.01
CA LYS A 23 42.11 -4.49 16.03
C LYS A 23 40.63 -4.46 16.29
N ASP A 24 40.23 -3.51 17.14
CA ASP A 24 38.93 -2.89 17.07
C ASP A 24 38.82 -2.26 15.69
N GLU A 25 38.76 -3.12 14.67
CA GLU A 25 38.27 -2.80 13.35
C GLU A 25 36.74 -2.95 13.47
N ILE A 26 36.17 -2.10 14.33
CA ILE A 26 34.75 -1.81 14.37
C ILE A 26 34.61 -0.43 13.75
N THR A 27 34.75 -0.36 12.43
CA THR A 27 33.99 0.64 11.69
C THR A 27 32.58 0.07 11.54
N ASP A 28 31.80 0.08 12.61
CA ASP A 28 30.37 -0.16 12.52
C ASP A 28 29.67 0.87 13.40
N SER A 29 28.79 1.61 12.74
CA SER A 29 28.02 2.72 13.28
C SER A 29 27.49 2.44 14.69
N GLU A 30 27.75 3.37 15.61
CA GLU A 30 26.96 3.50 16.83
C GLU A 30 25.48 3.37 16.48
N LEU A 31 24.88 2.25 16.89
CA LEU A 31 23.44 1.97 16.93
C LEU A 31 22.63 2.72 15.87
N ASP A 32 22.34 2.08 14.73
CA ASP A 32 21.36 2.62 13.78
C ASP A 32 20.10 3.02 14.56
N ILE A 33 19.88 4.34 14.71
CA ILE A 33 18.82 4.91 15.55
C ILE A 33 17.45 4.44 15.03
N CYS A 34 17.38 4.06 13.75
CA CYS A 34 16.20 3.48 13.12
C CYS A 34 16.06 1.95 13.30
N ALA A 35 17.07 1.25 13.81
CA ALA A 35 17.04 -0.22 13.93
C ALA A 35 15.90 -0.73 14.82
N ALA A 36 15.57 0.00 15.88
CA ALA A 36 14.48 -0.35 16.80
C ALA A 36 13.17 0.42 16.53
N VAL A 37 13.14 1.31 15.54
CA VAL A 37 11.99 2.19 15.30
C VAL A 37 10.99 1.52 14.35
N ILE A 38 9.83 1.14 14.90
CA ILE A 38 8.74 0.55 14.13
C ILE A 38 7.75 1.63 13.71
N CYS A 39 7.72 1.94 12.42
CA CYS A 39 6.78 2.90 11.86
C CYS A 39 5.46 2.23 11.41
N ARG A 40 4.36 2.99 11.46
CA ARG A 40 3.08 2.56 10.87
C ARG A 40 3.22 2.33 9.35
N PRO A 41 2.42 1.45 8.74
CA PRO A 41 2.46 1.21 7.30
C PRO A 41 2.43 2.50 6.47
N GLY A 42 3.17 2.51 5.36
CA GLY A 42 3.32 3.68 4.49
C GLY A 42 4.29 4.75 5.01
N ARG A 43 5.06 4.42 6.06
CA ARG A 43 6.12 5.27 6.61
C ARG A 43 7.44 4.51 6.65
N VAL A 44 8.52 5.26 6.60
CA VAL A 44 9.91 4.79 6.76
C VAL A 44 10.58 5.62 7.84
N CYS A 45 11.45 5.00 8.61
CA CYS A 45 12.28 5.73 9.57
C CYS A 45 13.36 6.51 8.82
N ARG A 46 13.55 7.78 9.18
CA ARG A 46 14.64 8.64 8.72
C ARG A 46 15.20 9.44 9.88
N ILE A 47 16.51 9.60 9.90
CA ILE A 47 17.20 10.43 10.89
C ILE A 47 17.15 11.90 10.42
N LEU A 48 16.75 12.79 11.30
CA LEU A 48 16.73 14.24 11.08
C LEU A 48 18.11 14.85 11.38
N ASP A 49 18.34 16.10 10.97
CA ASP A 49 19.63 16.80 11.16
C ASP A 49 20.05 16.94 12.64
N ASN A 50 19.08 16.87 13.56
CA ASN A 50 19.31 16.88 15.00
C ASN A 50 19.61 15.50 15.60
N GLY A 51 19.80 14.46 14.77
CA GLY A 51 20.07 13.08 15.20
C GLY A 51 18.84 12.31 15.69
N VAL A 52 17.63 12.85 15.54
CA VAL A 52 16.40 12.18 16.01
C VAL A 52 15.81 11.31 14.90
N ALA A 53 15.48 10.06 15.22
CA ALA A 53 14.73 9.17 14.32
C ALA A 53 13.26 9.59 14.23
N SER A 54 12.75 9.71 13.01
CA SER A 54 11.37 10.13 12.73
C SER A 54 10.74 9.29 11.63
N CYS A 55 9.47 8.94 11.81
CA CYS A 55 8.69 8.19 10.82
C CYS A 55 8.08 9.13 9.77
N GLN A 56 8.64 9.15 8.57
CA GLN A 56 8.17 9.96 7.46
C GLN A 56 7.40 9.14 6.43
N CYS A 57 6.48 9.76 5.69
CA CYS A 57 5.74 9.06 4.64
C CYS A 57 6.68 8.54 3.55
N VAL A 58 6.37 7.36 3.02
CA VAL A 58 7.07 6.77 1.87
C VAL A 58 6.95 7.70 0.68
N GLN A 59 8.08 8.04 0.07
CA GLN A 59 8.13 8.90 -1.12
C GLN A 59 7.89 8.10 -2.40
N HIS A 60 8.49 6.90 -2.50
CA HIS A 60 8.42 6.06 -3.70
C HIS A 60 7.80 4.71 -3.37
N CYS A 61 6.78 4.35 -4.14
CA CYS A 61 6.17 3.02 -4.08
C CYS A 61 6.60 2.20 -5.29
N PRO A 62 6.81 0.88 -5.13
CA PRO A 62 7.07 0.01 -6.28
C PRO A 62 5.88 0.01 -7.24
N SER A 63 6.14 -0.12 -8.54
CA SER A 63 5.13 -0.04 -9.61
C SER A 63 4.39 -1.37 -9.88
N HIS A 64 4.35 -2.28 -8.90
CA HIS A 64 3.60 -3.54 -9.09
C HIS A 64 2.09 -3.29 -9.02
N HIS A 65 1.34 -3.91 -9.92
CA HIS A 65 -0.11 -3.86 -9.94
C HIS A 65 -0.71 -5.03 -9.12
N LYS A 66 -1.04 -4.75 -7.86
CA LYS A 66 -1.76 -5.66 -6.95
C LYS A 66 -2.89 -4.88 -6.27
N PRO A 67 -4.00 -4.64 -7.00
CA PRO A 67 -5.01 -3.68 -6.57
C PRO A 67 -5.65 -4.08 -5.24
N VAL A 68 -5.96 -3.07 -4.42
CA VAL A 68 -6.61 -3.23 -3.11
C VAL A 68 -7.72 -2.20 -2.94
N CYS A 69 -8.78 -2.59 -2.23
CA CYS A 69 -9.85 -1.68 -1.86
C CYS A 69 -9.62 -1.17 -0.45
N GLY A 70 -9.54 0.15 -0.28
CA GLY A 70 -9.43 0.80 1.02
C GLY A 70 -10.76 0.82 1.78
N THR A 71 -10.69 0.99 3.10
CA THR A 71 -11.87 1.23 3.96
C THR A 71 -12.64 2.48 3.59
N ASN A 72 -11.99 3.43 2.92
CA ASN A 72 -12.59 4.64 2.34
C ASN A 72 -13.33 4.40 1.01
N GLY A 73 -13.38 3.15 0.51
CA GLY A 73 -14.04 2.82 -0.76
C GLY A 73 -13.26 3.21 -2.02
N VAL A 74 -12.01 3.65 -1.87
CA VAL A 74 -11.11 3.97 -2.98
C VAL A 74 -10.26 2.75 -3.34
N THR A 75 -10.04 2.54 -4.64
CA THR A 75 -9.13 1.50 -5.12
C THR A 75 -7.73 2.07 -5.29
N TYR A 76 -6.73 1.35 -4.80
CA TYR A 76 -5.32 1.69 -4.96
C TYR A 76 -4.63 0.59 -5.77
N ASP A 77 -3.69 0.96 -6.65
CA ASP A 77 -3.00 -0.01 -7.52
C ASP A 77 -2.18 -1.04 -6.73
N ASN A 78 -1.75 -0.68 -5.52
CA ASN A 78 -1.12 -1.58 -4.57
C ASN A 78 -1.23 -1.09 -3.12
N HIS A 79 -0.83 -1.96 -2.19
CA HIS A 79 -0.86 -1.68 -0.75
C HIS A 79 0.06 -0.52 -0.33
N CYS A 80 1.18 -0.28 -1.03
CA CYS A 80 2.08 0.82 -0.72
C CYS A 80 1.41 2.16 -0.99
N LEU A 81 0.76 2.31 -2.14
CA LEU A 81 0.04 3.53 -2.50
C LEU A 81 -1.11 3.84 -1.53
N LEU A 82 -1.85 2.81 -1.09
CA LEU A 82 -2.88 2.96 -0.07
C LEU A 82 -2.31 3.56 1.22
N HIS A 83 -1.23 2.98 1.75
CA HIS A 83 -0.65 3.44 3.00
C HIS A 83 0.09 4.78 2.86
N LYS A 84 0.67 5.07 1.69
CA LYS A 84 1.24 6.39 1.37
C LYS A 84 0.16 7.46 1.41
N ASP A 85 -0.98 7.23 0.76
CA ASP A 85 -2.13 8.16 0.78
C ASP A 85 -2.68 8.35 2.20
N ALA A 86 -2.82 7.26 2.97
CA ALA A 86 -3.20 7.32 4.38
C ALA A 86 -2.23 8.19 5.21
N CYS A 87 -0.93 8.09 4.92
CA CYS A 87 0.10 8.88 5.59
C CYS A 87 0.02 10.37 5.23
N LEU A 88 -0.02 10.68 3.93
CA LEU A 88 -0.04 12.07 3.43
C LEU A 88 -1.34 12.78 3.81
N GLY A 89 -2.47 12.08 3.69
CA GLY A 89 -3.79 12.61 4.04
C GLY A 89 -4.09 12.61 5.53
N GLN A 90 -3.17 12.13 6.39
CA GLN A 90 -3.37 11.97 7.83
C GLN A 90 -4.67 11.24 8.20
N LYS A 91 -5.03 10.23 7.40
CA LYS A 91 -6.26 9.45 7.54
C LYS A 91 -5.95 8.00 7.92
N HIS A 92 -6.88 7.36 8.63
CA HIS A 92 -6.80 5.94 8.90
C HIS A 92 -7.48 5.15 7.78
N ILE A 93 -6.67 4.67 6.83
CA ILE A 93 -7.13 3.85 5.69
C ILE A 93 -6.47 2.47 5.82
N SER A 94 -7.31 1.45 5.94
CA SER A 94 -6.88 0.05 5.97
C SER A 94 -7.37 -0.67 4.71
N ILE A 95 -6.77 -1.81 4.40
CA ILE A 95 -7.26 -2.66 3.31
C ILE A 95 -8.57 -3.30 3.76
N LYS A 96 -9.67 -2.99 3.06
CA LYS A 96 -10.97 -3.64 3.25
C LYS A 96 -11.00 -5.03 2.62
N HIS A 97 -10.49 -5.15 1.40
CA HIS A 97 -10.31 -6.43 0.72
C HIS A 97 -9.28 -6.31 -0.42
N LYS A 98 -8.76 -7.45 -0.87
CA LYS A 98 -7.91 -7.53 -2.07
C LYS A 98 -8.74 -7.29 -3.34
N GLY A 99 -8.12 -6.77 -4.39
CA GLY A 99 -8.76 -6.40 -5.65
C GLY A 99 -9.40 -5.02 -5.61
N HIS A 100 -10.00 -4.63 -6.74
CA HIS A 100 -10.68 -3.34 -6.90
C HIS A 100 -11.93 -3.25 -6.03
N CYS A 101 -12.25 -2.05 -5.53
CA CYS A 101 -13.51 -1.80 -4.87
C CYS A 101 -14.68 -2.13 -5.80
N LYS A 102 -15.71 -2.78 -5.25
CA LYS A 102 -16.96 -2.98 -5.98
C LYS A 102 -17.59 -1.62 -6.21
N LYS A 103 -17.84 -1.26 -7.48
CA LYS A 103 -18.74 -0.15 -7.77
C LYS A 103 -20.05 -0.40 -7.03
N PRO A 104 -20.68 0.63 -6.43
CA PRO A 104 -22.04 0.46 -5.97
C PRO A 104 -22.81 -0.10 -7.16
N LYS A 105 -23.41 -1.28 -7.00
CA LYS A 105 -24.41 -1.71 -7.97
C LYS A 105 -25.46 -0.63 -7.83
N VAL A 106 -25.47 0.34 -8.75
CA VAL A 106 -26.66 1.09 -9.07
C VAL A 106 -27.65 -0.04 -9.29
N LYS A 107 -28.55 -0.23 -8.33
CA LYS A 107 -29.68 -1.12 -8.55
C LYS A 107 -30.27 -0.53 -9.80
N SER A 108 -30.02 -1.17 -10.94
CA SER A 108 -30.69 -0.76 -12.16
C SER A 108 -32.16 -0.74 -11.78
N PRO A 109 -32.95 0.27 -12.17
CA PRO A 109 -34.36 0.38 -11.77
C PRO A 109 -35.23 -0.85 -12.13
N HIS A 110 -34.64 -1.88 -12.74
CA HIS A 110 -35.24 -3.15 -13.13
C HIS A 110 -35.57 -4.10 -11.97
N HIS A 111 -36.15 -3.59 -10.87
CA HIS A 111 -37.16 -4.32 -10.10
C HIS A 111 -38.15 -3.37 -9.41
N LYS A 112 -38.56 -2.32 -10.13
CA LYS A 112 -39.93 -1.82 -10.07
C LYS A 112 -40.42 -1.60 -11.50
N TYR A 113 -40.71 -2.71 -12.18
CA TYR A 113 -41.71 -2.70 -13.24
C TYR A 113 -43.08 -2.52 -12.58
N HIS A 114 -43.32 -1.34 -12.02
CA HIS A 114 -44.68 -0.80 -12.13
C HIS A 114 -44.76 -0.39 -13.59
N GLN A 115 -45.67 -1.03 -14.32
CA GLN A 115 -45.96 -0.73 -15.72
C GLN A 115 -45.95 0.79 -15.89
N LYS A 116 -44.99 1.32 -16.66
CA LYS A 116 -45.15 2.69 -17.16
C LYS A 116 -46.46 2.69 -17.94
N PRO A 117 -47.34 3.68 -17.76
CA PRO A 117 -48.62 3.69 -18.46
C PRO A 117 -48.34 3.59 -19.95
N VAL A 118 -49.08 2.72 -20.62
CA VAL A 118 -49.12 2.70 -22.09
C VAL A 118 -49.78 3.99 -22.50
N VAL A 119 -48.98 4.98 -22.87
CA VAL A 119 -49.46 6.27 -23.36
C VAL A 119 -49.56 6.20 -24.88
N CYS A 120 -50.68 6.65 -25.42
CA CYS A 120 -50.83 6.85 -26.86
C CYS A 120 -50.45 8.28 -27.16
N PHE A 121 -49.33 8.49 -27.86
CA PHE A 121 -48.95 9.84 -28.26
C PHE A 121 -49.86 10.33 -29.39
N GLN A 122 -50.28 11.59 -29.28
CA GLN A 122 -51.19 12.20 -30.24
C GLN A 122 -50.65 12.09 -31.67
N HIS A 123 -49.34 12.33 -31.88
CA HIS A 123 -48.71 12.22 -33.19
C HIS A 123 -48.72 10.78 -33.77
N GLU A 124 -48.62 9.76 -32.92
CA GLU A 124 -48.68 8.36 -33.37
C GLU A 124 -50.11 7.95 -33.73
N LYS A 125 -51.08 8.41 -32.93
CA LYS A 125 -52.51 8.22 -33.20
C LYS A 125 -52.93 8.90 -34.49
N ASP A 126 -52.47 10.14 -34.71
CA ASP A 126 -52.77 10.92 -35.90
C ASP A 126 -52.13 10.28 -37.14
N ARG A 127 -50.91 9.74 -37.03
CA ARG A 127 -50.26 8.97 -38.09
C ARG A 127 -51.07 7.73 -38.48
N ILE A 128 -51.51 6.95 -37.49
CA ILE A 128 -52.30 5.73 -37.73
C ILE A 128 -53.67 6.10 -38.33
N ARG A 129 -54.34 7.12 -37.79
CA ARG A 129 -55.63 7.60 -38.30
C ARG A 129 -55.53 8.02 -39.76
N LYS A 130 -54.49 8.79 -40.12
CA LYS A 130 -54.26 9.22 -41.51
C LYS A 130 -54.10 8.03 -42.44
N HIS A 131 -53.30 7.04 -42.06
CA HIS A 131 -53.09 5.83 -42.86
C HIS A 131 -54.39 5.04 -43.09
N PHE A 132 -55.23 4.89 -42.07
CA PHE A 132 -56.52 4.22 -42.22
C PHE A 132 -57.50 5.01 -43.10
N VAL A 133 -57.52 6.34 -43.00
CA VAL A 133 -58.35 7.18 -43.87
C VAL A 133 -57.93 7.02 -45.34
N GLU A 134 -56.63 7.10 -45.63
CA GLU A 134 -56.09 6.88 -46.98
C GLU A 134 -56.43 5.49 -47.54
N LEU A 135 -56.37 4.45 -46.69
CA LEU A 135 -56.76 3.08 -47.07
C LEU A 135 -58.26 2.92 -47.36
N LEU A 136 -59.11 3.68 -46.66
CA LEU A 136 -60.56 3.66 -46.89
C LEU A 136 -60.95 4.48 -48.11
N GLU A 137 -60.23 5.55 -48.42
CA GLU A 137 -60.46 6.42 -49.58
C GLU A 137 -59.85 5.86 -50.89
N SER A 138 -58.96 4.86 -50.79
CA SER A 138 -58.34 4.17 -51.95
C SER A 138 -59.03 2.87 -52.35
N LYS A 139 -60.21 2.57 -51.78
CA LYS A 139 -61.14 1.51 -52.22
C LYS A 139 -62.39 2.13 -52.84
#